data_AF-A0A1B6H9H2-F1
#
_entry.id   AF-A0A1B6H9H2-F1
#
_cell.length_a   1.000
_cell.length_b   1.000
_cell.length_c   1.000
_cell.angle_alpha   90.00
_cell.angle_beta   90.00
_cell.angle_gamma   90.00
#
_symmetry.space_group_name_H-M   'P 1'
#
loop_
_entity.id
_entity.type
_entity.pdbx_description
1 polymer ?
#
loop_
_entity_poly.entity_id
_entity_poly.type
_entity_poly.pdbx_seq_one_letter_code
_entity_poly.pdbx_strand_id
1 'polypeptide(L)'
;MAGFCIARRIVVSLFSPKRFQIRAFAEPIYCKANLSTNPIRAKPPSLLFLTVASVGAGAVLGGGYSFYLIQTASTPVSNEGVGTTATLLEHFPDVSISRKIYNADDTSGLQLTLFQYPTCPFCCKVRAFLNYYGISYNVVEVNPVLRQQMGWSKYKKVPILLAKVENGYQQLNDSSMIISALSSYLLESQGNLSEIVRCYPSISYHDDDGKLKDEVVNRYFIMFNDE
;
A
#
# COMPACT_ATOMS: atom_id res chain seq x y z
N MET A 1 -0.79 36.13 21.67
CA MET A 1 0.07 36.35 20.49
C MET A 1 0.04 35.07 19.66
N ALA A 2 -0.82 35.01 18.65
CA ALA A 2 -0.93 33.89 17.72
C ALA A 2 -0.36 34.36 16.38
N GLY A 3 0.75 33.75 15.95
CA GLY A 3 1.38 34.04 14.67
C GLY A 3 0.75 33.21 13.56
N PHE A 4 0.03 33.86 12.67
CA PHE A 4 -0.47 33.30 11.41
C PHE A 4 0.59 33.58 10.33
N CYS A 5 1.08 32.54 9.64
CA CYS A 5 1.92 32.67 8.46
C CYS A 5 1.08 32.44 7.20
N ILE A 6 1.05 33.45 6.32
CA ILE A 6 0.30 33.49 5.06
C ILE A 6 1.26 33.14 3.91
N ALA A 7 0.96 32.09 3.14
CA ALA A 7 1.69 31.76 1.92
C ALA A 7 1.04 32.41 0.69
N ARG A 8 1.85 33.18 -0.06
CA ARG A 8 1.44 33.88 -1.30
C ARG A 8 1.59 32.97 -2.53
N ARG A 9 0.58 33.07 -3.39
CA ARG A 9 0.46 32.45 -4.71
C ARG A 9 1.44 33.07 -5.71
N ILE A 10 2.30 32.27 -6.32
CA ILE A 10 3.11 32.67 -7.48
C ILE A 10 2.31 32.31 -8.73
N VAL A 11 1.90 33.34 -9.47
CA VAL A 11 1.35 33.24 -10.82
C VAL A 11 2.54 33.41 -11.77
N VAL A 12 2.71 32.47 -12.71
CA VAL A 12 3.55 32.72 -13.89
C VAL A 12 2.68 32.52 -15.12
N SER A 13 2.42 33.62 -15.81
CA SER A 13 1.86 33.68 -17.16
C SER A 13 2.95 34.15 -18.11
N LEU A 14 3.02 33.55 -19.30
CA LEU A 14 3.50 34.15 -20.57
C LEU A 14 3.23 33.11 -21.68
N PHE A 15 2.26 33.38 -22.58
CA PHE A 15 2.44 33.93 -23.95
C PHE A 15 3.03 32.89 -24.95
N SER A 16 2.55 32.62 -26.17
CA SER A 16 1.41 33.05 -27.01
C SER A 16 1.43 32.15 -28.30
N PRO A 17 0.80 32.47 -29.45
CA PRO A 17 -0.34 31.74 -30.01
C PRO A 17 -0.06 31.05 -31.37
N LYS A 18 -0.97 30.19 -31.86
CA LYS A 18 -1.24 30.05 -33.31
C LYS A 18 -2.53 29.28 -33.59
N ARG A 19 -3.47 30.01 -34.21
CA ARG A 19 -4.41 29.61 -35.28
C ARG A 19 -4.87 28.15 -35.30
N PHE A 20 -6.13 27.93 -34.91
CA PHE A 20 -6.97 26.93 -35.58
C PHE A 20 -8.39 27.49 -35.73
N GLN A 21 -8.75 27.83 -36.96
CA GLN A 21 -10.12 28.14 -37.35
C GLN A 21 -10.89 26.82 -37.46
N ILE A 22 -12.05 26.73 -36.82
CA ILE A 22 -13.11 25.81 -37.27
C ILE A 22 -14.34 26.65 -37.58
N ARG A 23 -14.81 26.44 -38.81
CA ARG A 23 -15.91 27.11 -39.47
C ARG A 23 -17.21 26.86 -38.71
N ALA A 24 -17.95 27.94 -38.49
CA ALA A 24 -19.37 27.89 -38.20
C ALA A 24 -20.08 27.18 -39.37
N PHE A 25 -20.68 26.03 -39.09
CA PHE A 25 -21.76 25.51 -39.92
C PHE A 25 -23.07 25.98 -39.31
N ALA A 26 -23.65 26.96 -39.98
CA ALA A 26 -25.04 27.30 -39.87
C ALA A 26 -25.87 26.15 -40.44
N GLU A 27 -26.83 25.66 -39.65
CA GLU A 27 -28.22 25.44 -40.08
C GLU A 27 -29.12 25.49 -38.82
N PRO A 28 -30.02 26.47 -38.69
CA PRO A 28 -31.05 26.44 -37.65
C PRO A 28 -32.15 25.48 -38.09
N ILE A 29 -32.31 24.35 -37.38
CA ILE A 29 -33.51 23.54 -37.50
C ILE A 29 -34.67 24.34 -36.90
N TYR A 30 -35.50 24.84 -37.80
CA TYR A 30 -36.73 25.57 -37.55
C TYR A 30 -37.78 24.63 -36.93
N CYS A 31 -37.85 24.59 -35.61
CA CYS A 31 -39.03 24.08 -34.92
C CYS A 31 -40.04 25.23 -34.78
N LYS A 32 -41.11 25.21 -35.59
CA LYS A 32 -42.30 26.02 -35.36
C LYS A 32 -42.89 25.67 -34.00
N ALA A 33 -42.61 26.48 -32.98
CA ALA A 33 -43.45 26.52 -31.80
C ALA A 33 -44.69 27.34 -32.16
N ASN A 34 -45.85 26.68 -32.24
CA ASN A 34 -47.13 27.37 -32.20
C ASN A 34 -47.27 28.01 -30.82
N LEU A 35 -46.93 29.29 -30.72
CA LEU A 35 -47.17 30.10 -29.54
C LEU A 35 -48.68 30.40 -29.47
N SER A 36 -49.43 29.49 -28.87
CA SER A 36 -50.78 29.79 -28.41
C SER A 36 -50.66 30.72 -27.21
N THR A 37 -50.74 32.02 -27.44
CA THR A 37 -50.87 33.02 -26.38
C THR A 37 -52.26 32.91 -25.75
N ASN A 38 -52.40 32.00 -24.77
CA ASN A 38 -53.40 32.18 -23.73
C ASN A 38 -52.71 32.92 -22.58
N PRO A 39 -53.05 34.18 -22.28
CA PRO A 39 -52.57 34.82 -21.07
C PRO A 39 -53.30 34.17 -19.90
N ILE A 40 -52.78 33.07 -19.37
CA ILE A 40 -53.16 32.63 -18.03
C ILE A 40 -52.53 33.65 -17.10
N ARG A 41 -53.36 34.58 -16.64
CA ARG A 41 -53.03 35.55 -15.59
C ARG A 41 -52.79 34.81 -14.28
N ALA A 42 -51.59 34.28 -14.11
CA ALA A 42 -51.14 33.80 -12.81
C ALA A 42 -50.78 35.02 -11.95
N LYS A 43 -51.34 35.10 -10.73
CA LYS A 43 -50.89 36.08 -9.72
C LYS A 43 -49.37 35.91 -9.52
N PRO A 44 -48.59 37.00 -9.37
CA PRO A 44 -47.17 36.85 -9.07
C PRO A 44 -47.05 36.07 -7.76
N PRO A 45 -46.22 35.01 -7.71
CA PRO A 45 -45.99 34.30 -6.47
C PRO A 45 -45.43 35.27 -5.44
N SER A 46 -45.85 35.12 -4.19
CA SER A 46 -45.36 35.99 -3.11
C SER A 46 -43.83 35.91 -3.05
N LEU A 47 -43.18 37.05 -2.77
CA LEU A 47 -41.72 37.15 -2.63
C LEU A 47 -41.17 36.07 -1.67
N LEU A 48 -41.93 35.77 -0.62
CA LEU A 48 -41.63 34.75 0.38
C LEU A 48 -41.59 33.33 -0.22
N PHE A 49 -42.46 33.01 -1.16
CA PHE A 49 -42.45 31.71 -1.84
C PHE A 49 -41.20 31.55 -2.73
N LEU A 50 -40.78 32.62 -3.43
CA LEU A 50 -39.57 32.60 -4.26
C LEU A 50 -38.28 32.49 -3.43
N THR A 51 -38.22 33.15 -2.26
CA THR A 51 -37.06 33.03 -1.36
C THR A 51 -36.98 31.63 -0.74
N VAL A 52 -38.11 31.05 -0.30
CA VAL A 52 -38.13 29.69 0.25
C VAL A 52 -37.77 28.64 -0.82
N ALA A 53 -38.31 28.77 -2.04
CA ALA A 53 -38.02 27.84 -3.12
C ALA A 53 -36.54 27.87 -3.56
N SER A 54 -35.93 29.06 -3.62
CA SER A 54 -34.52 29.22 -3.99
C SER A 54 -33.56 28.70 -2.92
N VAL A 55 -33.84 28.95 -1.64
CA VAL A 55 -33.05 28.40 -0.52
C VAL A 55 -33.13 26.86 -0.49
N GLY A 56 -34.32 26.29 -0.72
CA GLY A 56 -34.50 24.84 -0.78
C GLY A 56 -33.71 24.18 -1.92
N ALA A 57 -33.79 24.73 -3.13
CA ALA A 57 -33.04 24.20 -4.28
C ALA A 57 -31.52 24.33 -4.11
N GLY A 58 -31.05 25.46 -3.56
CA GLY A 58 -29.63 25.69 -3.27
C GLY A 58 -29.07 24.71 -2.23
N ALA A 59 -29.83 24.41 -1.17
CA ALA A 59 -29.43 23.46 -0.14
C ALA A 59 -29.30 22.03 -0.70
N VAL A 60 -30.22 21.61 -1.57
CA VAL A 60 -30.18 20.26 -2.18
C VAL A 60 -29.00 20.13 -3.15
N LEU A 61 -28.80 21.09 -4.04
CA LEU A 61 -27.70 21.04 -5.02
C LEU A 61 -26.34 21.21 -4.33
N GLY A 62 -26.23 22.15 -3.39
CA GLY A 62 -25.00 22.37 -2.62
C GLY A 62 -24.67 21.18 -1.71
N GLY A 63 -25.67 20.62 -1.03
CA GLY A 63 -25.51 19.42 -0.20
C GLY A 63 -25.15 18.19 -1.02
N GLY A 64 -25.81 17.97 -2.15
CA GLY A 64 -25.51 16.86 -3.05
C GLY A 64 -24.13 16.96 -3.70
N TYR A 65 -23.73 18.15 -4.16
CA TYR A 65 -22.39 18.37 -4.73
C TYR A 65 -21.30 18.27 -3.65
N SER A 66 -21.55 18.78 -2.45
CA SER A 66 -20.62 18.61 -1.32
C SER A 66 -20.49 17.15 -0.92
N PHE A 67 -21.59 16.39 -0.88
CA PHE A 67 -21.56 14.95 -0.61
C PHE A 67 -20.80 14.20 -1.71
N TYR A 68 -21.02 14.55 -2.98
CA TYR A 68 -20.28 13.99 -4.11
C TYR A 68 -18.77 14.30 -4.02
N LEU A 69 -18.40 15.55 -3.68
CA LEU A 69 -17.01 15.94 -3.47
C LEU A 69 -16.39 15.23 -2.27
N ILE A 70 -17.12 15.02 -1.18
CA ILE A 70 -16.64 14.27 -0.01
C ILE A 70 -16.47 12.78 -0.35
N GLN A 71 -17.35 12.23 -1.19
CA GLN A 71 -17.28 10.83 -1.62
C GLN A 71 -16.19 10.58 -2.68
N THR A 72 -15.85 11.60 -3.48
CA THR A 72 -14.75 11.55 -4.47
C THR A 72 -13.43 12.08 -3.92
N ALA A 73 -13.45 12.79 -2.79
CA ALA A 73 -12.27 13.08 -1.99
C ALA A 73 -11.80 11.75 -1.40
N SER A 74 -10.94 11.09 -2.17
CA SER A 74 -10.15 9.92 -1.84
C SER A 74 -9.90 9.84 -0.34
N THR A 75 -10.43 8.79 0.27
CA THR A 75 -10.30 8.46 1.68
C THR A 75 -8.93 8.83 2.24
N PRO A 76 -8.83 9.63 3.32
CA PRO A 76 -7.55 9.86 3.97
C PRO A 76 -7.04 8.50 4.46
N VAL A 77 -5.90 8.06 3.89
CA VAL A 77 -5.04 6.94 4.35
C VAL A 77 -5.81 5.93 5.19
N SER A 78 -6.78 5.23 4.59
CA SER A 78 -7.29 4.04 5.22
C SER A 78 -6.12 3.05 5.20
N ASN A 79 -5.55 2.86 6.39
CA ASN A 79 -4.44 1.98 6.67
C ASN A 79 -4.97 0.53 6.61
N GLU A 80 -5.46 0.09 5.44
CA GLU A 80 -6.24 -1.16 5.28
C GLU A 80 -5.40 -2.42 5.55
N GLY A 81 -4.09 -2.25 5.81
CA GLY A 81 -3.15 -3.30 6.20
C GLY A 81 -2.42 -3.08 7.52
N VAL A 82 -2.74 -2.05 8.32
CA VAL A 82 -2.06 -1.83 9.62
C VAL A 82 -2.26 -3.03 10.52
N GLY A 83 -1.16 -3.74 10.78
CA GLY A 83 -1.13 -4.87 11.70
C GLY A 83 -1.25 -6.24 11.05
N THR A 84 -0.99 -6.40 9.75
CA THR A 84 -0.77 -7.75 9.19
C THR A 84 0.53 -8.29 9.77
N THR A 85 0.41 -8.94 10.92
CA THR A 85 1.48 -9.66 11.60
C THR A 85 1.90 -10.84 10.73
N ALA A 86 3.19 -11.14 10.76
CA ALA A 86 3.81 -12.07 9.83
C ALA A 86 3.08 -13.43 9.78
N THR A 87 2.82 -13.90 8.57
CA THR A 87 2.02 -15.08 8.31
C THR A 87 2.65 -16.32 8.95
N LEU A 88 1.93 -16.94 9.87
CA LEU A 88 2.27 -18.25 10.41
C LEU A 88 1.67 -19.32 9.51
N LEU A 89 2.48 -20.27 9.07
CA LEU A 89 2.06 -21.43 8.30
C LEU A 89 2.00 -22.65 9.20
N GLU A 90 0.89 -23.39 9.16
CA GLU A 90 0.76 -24.63 9.95
C GLU A 90 1.67 -25.75 9.42
N HIS A 91 1.80 -25.86 8.10
CA HIS A 91 2.60 -26.89 7.44
C HIS A 91 3.66 -26.30 6.52
N PHE A 92 4.74 -27.06 6.31
CA PHE A 92 5.75 -26.71 5.32
C PHE A 92 5.14 -26.82 3.90
N PRO A 93 5.40 -25.87 3.00
CA PRO A 93 4.90 -25.95 1.62
C PRO A 93 5.51 -27.14 0.87
N ASP A 94 4.76 -27.73 -0.06
CA ASP A 94 5.26 -28.80 -0.92
C ASP A 94 6.22 -28.25 -1.98
N VAL A 95 7.50 -28.15 -1.60
CA VAL A 95 8.58 -27.67 -2.47
C VAL A 95 9.85 -28.49 -2.26
N SER A 96 10.60 -28.70 -3.33
CA SER A 96 11.89 -29.39 -3.25
C SER A 96 13.00 -28.45 -2.76
N ILE A 97 13.78 -28.94 -1.79
CA ILE A 97 14.97 -28.23 -1.31
C ILE A 97 16.08 -28.41 -2.34
N SER A 98 16.59 -27.30 -2.89
CA SER A 98 17.62 -27.29 -3.93
C SER A 98 19.01 -27.54 -3.37
N ARG A 99 19.33 -26.93 -2.21
CA ARG A 99 20.63 -27.07 -1.54
C ARG A 99 20.45 -27.01 -0.03
N LYS A 100 21.27 -27.75 0.72
CA LYS A 100 21.36 -27.64 2.19
C LYS A 100 22.74 -27.10 2.55
N ILE A 101 22.78 -26.03 3.34
CA ILE A 101 24.02 -25.48 3.91
C ILE A 101 24.04 -25.92 5.37
N TYR A 102 25.02 -26.74 5.71
CA TYR A 102 25.22 -27.26 7.05
C TYR A 102 26.51 -26.69 7.62
N ASN A 103 26.43 -26.17 8.84
CA ASN A 103 27.58 -25.79 9.63
C ASN A 103 27.61 -26.61 10.92
N ALA A 104 28.76 -27.20 11.24
CA ALA A 104 28.91 -28.07 12.40
C ALA A 104 28.84 -27.29 13.73
N ASP A 105 29.27 -26.04 13.72
CA ASP A 105 29.35 -25.16 14.90
C ASP A 105 28.07 -24.35 15.15
N ASP A 106 26.97 -24.69 14.46
CA ASP A 106 25.71 -23.96 14.58
C ASP A 106 25.05 -24.20 15.95
N THR A 107 25.07 -23.16 16.79
CA THR A 107 24.48 -23.18 18.14
C THR A 107 23.11 -22.48 18.17
N SER A 108 22.63 -21.96 17.03
CA SER A 108 21.41 -21.12 16.99
C SER A 108 20.12 -21.90 17.26
N GLY A 109 20.10 -23.22 17.06
CA GLY A 109 18.90 -24.05 17.21
C GLY A 109 17.81 -23.78 16.16
N LEU A 110 18.08 -22.91 15.17
CA LEU A 110 17.11 -22.49 14.16
C LEU A 110 17.07 -23.48 12.99
N GLN A 111 15.85 -23.85 12.56
CA GLN A 111 15.65 -24.57 11.31
C GLN A 111 15.10 -23.62 10.26
N LEU A 112 15.98 -23.16 9.37
CA LEU A 112 15.68 -22.12 8.39
C LEU A 112 15.58 -22.68 6.97
N THR A 113 14.66 -22.16 6.17
CA THR A 113 14.55 -22.41 4.74
C THR A 113 14.41 -21.10 3.96
N LEU A 114 15.42 -20.79 3.14
CA LEU A 114 15.53 -19.57 2.36
C LEU A 114 15.07 -19.80 0.91
N PHE A 115 14.01 -19.08 0.52
CA PHE A 115 13.55 -18.98 -0.86
C PHE A 115 14.24 -17.80 -1.52
N GLN A 116 15.04 -18.06 -2.56
CA GLN A 116 15.87 -17.05 -3.19
C GLN A 116 16.01 -17.24 -4.69
N TYR A 117 16.47 -16.16 -5.34
CA TYR A 117 17.14 -16.27 -6.64
C TYR A 117 18.66 -16.33 -6.42
N PRO A 118 19.40 -17.18 -7.16
CA PRO A 118 20.83 -17.35 -6.96
C PRO A 118 21.64 -16.04 -7.03
N THR A 119 21.31 -15.16 -7.99
CA THR A 119 22.04 -13.93 -8.35
C THR A 119 21.41 -12.64 -7.83
N CYS A 120 20.39 -12.71 -6.96
CA CYS A 120 19.69 -11.52 -6.48
C CYS A 120 20.45 -10.82 -5.33
N PRO A 121 20.67 -9.49 -5.39
CA PRO A 121 21.41 -8.78 -4.34
C PRO A 121 20.70 -8.83 -2.97
N PHE A 122 19.36 -8.78 -2.94
CA PHE A 122 18.59 -8.89 -1.70
C PHE A 122 18.73 -10.27 -1.05
N CYS A 123 18.85 -11.33 -1.87
CA CYS A 123 19.07 -12.69 -1.39
C CYS A 123 20.51 -12.87 -0.91
N CYS A 124 21.49 -12.33 -1.64
CA CYS A 124 22.90 -12.32 -1.23
C CYS A 124 23.08 -11.64 0.13
N LYS A 125 22.32 -10.59 0.42
CA LYS A 125 22.34 -9.90 1.73
C LYS A 125 22.01 -10.85 2.88
N VAL A 126 20.91 -11.61 2.78
CA VAL A 126 20.50 -12.59 3.81
C VAL A 126 21.49 -13.76 3.87
N ARG A 127 21.97 -14.23 2.72
CA ARG A 127 22.95 -15.32 2.65
C ARG A 127 24.27 -14.94 3.34
N ALA A 128 24.76 -13.74 3.09
CA ALA A 128 25.97 -13.23 3.72
C ALA A 128 25.82 -13.16 5.24
N PHE A 129 24.66 -12.70 5.73
CA PHE A 129 24.34 -12.71 7.15
C PHE A 129 24.35 -14.12 7.75
N LEU A 130 23.61 -15.07 7.16
CA LEU A 130 23.53 -16.45 7.66
C LEU A 130 24.90 -17.13 7.68
N ASN A 131 25.69 -16.93 6.62
CA ASN A 131 27.05 -17.47 6.53
C ASN A 131 28.00 -16.83 7.55
N TYR A 132 27.88 -15.53 7.81
CA TYR A 132 28.71 -14.82 8.78
C TYR A 132 28.49 -15.33 10.20
N TYR A 133 27.23 -15.54 10.59
CA TYR A 133 26.88 -16.13 11.89
C TYR A 133 27.01 -17.65 11.94
N GLY A 134 27.37 -18.30 10.82
CA GLY A 134 27.53 -19.75 10.75
C GLY A 134 26.23 -20.53 10.99
N ILE A 135 25.07 -19.97 10.66
CA ILE A 135 23.77 -20.63 10.85
C ILE A 135 23.51 -21.62 9.71
N SER A 136 23.02 -22.82 10.02
CA SER A 136 22.62 -23.82 9.04
C SER A 136 21.25 -23.49 8.44
N TYR A 137 21.12 -23.61 7.11
CA TYR A 137 19.86 -23.32 6.43
C TYR A 137 19.69 -24.12 5.13
N ASN A 138 18.43 -24.39 4.80
CA ASN A 138 18.02 -24.95 3.52
C ASN A 138 17.80 -23.84 2.50
N VAL A 139 18.07 -24.12 1.23
CA VAL A 139 17.88 -23.20 0.12
C VAL A 139 16.89 -23.80 -0.87
N VAL A 140 15.86 -23.04 -1.19
CA VAL A 140 14.92 -23.32 -2.28
C VAL A 140 15.16 -22.28 -3.36
N GLU A 141 15.60 -22.74 -4.53
CA GLU A 141 15.80 -21.88 -5.69
C GLU A 141 14.46 -21.66 -6.40
N VAL A 142 14.04 -20.39 -6.45
CA VAL A 142 12.79 -20.00 -7.10
C VAL A 142 13.07 -19.72 -8.57
N ASN A 143 12.19 -20.17 -9.47
CA ASN A 143 12.29 -19.79 -10.88
C ASN A 143 11.82 -18.32 -11.06
N PRO A 144 12.64 -17.40 -11.60
CA PRO A 144 12.28 -15.98 -11.70
C PRO A 144 11.11 -15.69 -12.65
N VAL A 145 10.87 -16.59 -13.61
CA VAL A 145 9.80 -16.49 -14.60
C VAL A 145 8.51 -17.08 -14.05
N LEU A 146 8.55 -18.34 -13.62
CA LEU A 146 7.34 -19.09 -13.24
C LEU A 146 6.92 -18.87 -11.77
N ARG A 147 7.88 -18.65 -10.87
CA ARG A 147 7.65 -18.39 -9.42
C ARG A 147 6.73 -19.40 -8.71
N GLN A 148 6.66 -20.63 -9.21
CA GLN A 148 5.77 -21.67 -8.68
C GLN A 148 6.14 -22.06 -7.24
N GLN A 149 7.43 -22.07 -6.91
CA GLN A 149 7.95 -22.42 -5.58
C GLN A 149 7.50 -21.45 -4.47
N MET A 150 7.01 -20.26 -4.84
CA MET A 150 6.46 -19.26 -3.91
C MET A 150 4.96 -19.01 -4.17
N GLY A 151 4.29 -19.95 -4.84
CA GLY A 151 2.86 -19.89 -5.13
C GLY A 151 1.99 -19.84 -3.87
N TRP A 152 2.42 -20.54 -2.82
CA TRP A 152 1.75 -20.66 -1.52
C TRP A 152 1.70 -19.35 -0.71
N SER A 153 2.67 -18.44 -0.89
CA SER A 153 2.70 -17.20 -0.11
C SER A 153 1.96 -16.07 -0.81
N LYS A 154 1.25 -15.22 -0.05
CA LYS A 154 0.70 -13.95 -0.57
C LYS A 154 1.82 -12.99 -1.00
N TYR A 155 2.98 -13.05 -0.34
CA TYR A 155 4.13 -12.22 -0.66
C TYR A 155 4.87 -12.76 -1.88
N LYS A 156 4.98 -11.95 -2.95
CA LYS A 156 5.51 -12.37 -4.27
C LYS A 156 6.91 -11.82 -4.58
N LYS A 157 7.66 -11.38 -3.57
CA LYS A 157 9.05 -10.91 -3.69
C LYS A 157 9.99 -11.86 -2.96
N VAL A 158 11.25 -11.94 -3.39
CA VAL A 158 12.31 -12.70 -2.71
C VAL A 158 13.30 -11.73 -2.05
N PRO A 159 14.02 -12.10 -0.98
CA PRO A 159 13.97 -13.39 -0.28
C PRO A 159 12.74 -13.56 0.62
N ILE A 160 12.32 -14.82 0.79
CA ILE A 160 11.38 -15.25 1.84
C ILE A 160 12.12 -16.27 2.70
N LEU A 161 12.08 -16.11 4.02
CA LEU A 161 12.67 -17.06 4.95
C LEU A 161 11.56 -17.72 5.76
N LEU A 162 11.53 -19.05 5.77
CA LEU A 162 10.69 -19.82 6.68
C LEU A 162 11.55 -20.29 7.85
N ALA A 163 11.17 -19.91 9.06
CA ALA A 163 11.76 -20.40 10.29
C ALA A 163 10.79 -21.35 10.98
N LYS A 164 11.25 -22.55 11.34
CA LYS A 164 10.44 -23.48 12.12
C LYS A 164 10.26 -22.95 13.54
N VAL A 165 9.01 -22.91 13.99
CA VAL A 165 8.60 -22.55 15.35
C VAL A 165 7.72 -23.66 15.92
N GLU A 166 7.40 -23.62 17.21
CA GLU A 166 6.61 -24.68 17.87
C GLU A 166 5.27 -24.95 17.15
N ASN A 167 4.60 -23.88 16.71
CA ASN A 167 3.28 -23.92 16.07
C ASN A 167 3.32 -23.94 14.53
N GLY A 168 4.43 -24.38 13.93
CA GLY A 168 4.56 -24.51 12.47
C GLY A 168 5.77 -23.74 11.91
N TYR A 169 5.53 -22.85 10.94
CA TYR A 169 6.56 -22.11 10.22
C TYR A 169 6.25 -20.61 10.18
N GLN A 170 7.13 -19.82 10.79
CA GLN A 170 7.06 -18.38 10.73
C GLN A 170 7.65 -17.87 9.42
N GLN A 171 6.84 -17.19 8.61
CA GLN A 171 7.31 -16.54 7.40
C GLN A 171 7.91 -15.16 7.70
N LEU A 172 9.14 -14.91 7.27
CA LEU A 172 9.80 -13.61 7.30
C LEU A 172 9.97 -13.08 5.87
N ASN A 173 9.68 -11.79 5.70
CA ASN A 173 9.64 -11.10 4.41
C ASN A 173 10.52 -9.85 4.43
N ASP A 174 11.00 -9.43 3.26
CA ASP A 174 12.03 -8.39 3.09
C ASP A 174 13.39 -8.80 3.69
N SER A 175 14.41 -8.77 2.83
CA SER A 175 15.80 -9.01 3.20
C SER A 175 16.33 -8.18 4.38
N SER A 176 15.88 -6.93 4.57
CA SER A 176 16.33 -6.11 5.70
C SER A 176 15.66 -6.55 7.00
N MET A 177 14.35 -6.78 6.97
CA MET A 177 13.61 -7.23 8.17
C MET A 177 14.05 -8.62 8.61
N ILE A 178 14.32 -9.56 7.67
CA ILE A 178 14.86 -10.88 7.98
C ILE A 178 16.15 -10.75 8.81
N ILE A 179 17.06 -9.88 8.40
CA ILE A 179 18.34 -9.66 9.10
C ILE A 179 18.11 -9.04 10.46
N SER A 180 17.29 -7.99 10.56
CA SER A 180 17.01 -7.33 11.83
C SER A 180 16.34 -8.27 12.83
N ALA A 181 15.34 -9.04 12.40
CA ALA A 181 14.64 -10.00 13.25
C ALA A 181 15.55 -11.14 13.73
N LEU A 182 16.38 -11.71 12.83
CA LEU A 182 17.35 -12.73 13.23
C LEU A 182 18.45 -12.15 14.12
N SER A 183 18.89 -10.91 13.89
CA SER A 183 19.88 -10.25 14.75
C SER A 183 19.33 -10.06 16.16
N SER A 184 18.08 -9.59 16.28
CA SER A 184 17.37 -9.51 17.57
C SER A 184 17.29 -10.88 18.24
N TYR A 185 16.96 -11.92 17.49
CA TYR A 185 16.88 -13.28 18.03
C TYR A 185 18.22 -13.81 18.54
N LEU A 186 19.33 -13.54 17.83
CA LEU A 186 20.66 -14.00 18.24
C LEU A 186 21.23 -13.25 19.44
N LEU A 187 20.84 -11.98 19.60
CA LEU A 187 21.27 -11.16 20.74
C LEU A 187 20.48 -11.48 22.00
N GLU A 188 19.23 -11.93 21.85
CA GLU A 188 18.36 -12.32 22.95
C GLU A 188 18.55 -13.81 23.29
N SER A 189 18.99 -14.13 24.52
CA SER A 189 19.34 -15.50 24.92
C SER A 189 18.13 -16.45 24.97
N GLN A 190 16.90 -15.94 25.08
CA GLN A 190 15.66 -16.73 25.26
C GLN A 190 14.45 -16.21 24.44
N GLY A 191 14.68 -15.47 23.35
CA GLY A 191 13.61 -14.78 22.63
C GLY A 191 12.74 -15.72 21.78
N ASN A 192 11.41 -15.61 21.87
CA ASN A 192 10.52 -16.26 20.91
C ASN A 192 10.56 -15.52 19.56
N LEU A 193 11.02 -16.19 18.50
CA LEU A 193 11.10 -15.58 17.16
C LEU A 193 9.75 -15.01 16.70
N SER A 194 8.64 -15.69 17.02
CA SER A 194 7.29 -15.21 16.70
C SER A 194 6.93 -13.89 17.40
N GLU A 195 7.48 -13.60 18.58
CA GLU A 195 7.25 -12.32 19.28
C GLU A 195 8.07 -11.20 18.64
N ILE A 196 9.36 -11.46 18.38
CA ILE A 196 10.25 -10.51 17.69
C ILE A 196 9.66 -10.09 16.36
N VAL A 197 9.11 -11.04 15.60
CA VAL A 197 8.51 -10.78 14.30
C VAL A 197 7.28 -9.87 14.38
N ARG A 198 6.54 -9.85 15.49
CA ARG A 198 5.41 -8.92 15.70
C ARG A 198 5.86 -7.46 15.78
N CYS A 199 7.13 -7.19 16.12
CA CYS A 199 7.70 -5.85 16.18
C CYS A 199 7.98 -5.24 14.80
N TYR A 200 7.81 -6.01 13.72
CA TYR A 200 8.02 -5.58 12.33
C TYR A 200 6.72 -5.66 11.50
N PRO A 201 5.71 -4.81 11.80
CA PRO A 201 4.45 -4.84 11.06
C PRO A 201 4.62 -4.36 9.62
N SER A 202 3.81 -4.92 8.71
CA SER A 202 3.69 -4.40 7.35
C SER A 202 2.61 -3.33 7.28
N ILE A 203 2.89 -2.20 6.61
CA ILE A 203 1.91 -1.17 6.26
C ILE A 203 1.72 -1.16 4.74
N SER A 204 0.49 -0.94 4.30
CA SER A 204 0.12 -0.80 2.90
C SER A 204 -0.27 0.65 2.61
N TYR A 205 0.38 1.29 1.65
CA TYR A 205 0.07 2.66 1.22
C TYR A 205 -0.09 2.76 -0.30
N HIS A 206 -0.82 3.76 -0.76
CA HIS A 206 -0.87 4.11 -2.17
C HIS A 206 0.28 5.08 -2.48
N ASP A 207 1.06 4.75 -3.51
CA ASP A 207 2.10 5.60 -4.06
C ASP A 207 1.49 6.81 -4.79
N ASP A 208 2.32 7.79 -5.18
CA ASP A 208 1.91 8.95 -5.98
C ASP A 208 1.26 8.53 -7.33
N ASP A 209 1.64 7.37 -7.85
CA ASP A 209 1.07 6.74 -9.05
C ASP A 209 -0.26 6.00 -8.79
N GLY A 210 -0.78 6.04 -7.55
CA GLY A 210 -1.98 5.32 -7.11
C GLY A 210 -1.78 3.81 -6.87
N LYS A 211 -0.56 3.29 -7.07
CA LYS A 211 -0.25 1.86 -6.89
C LYS A 211 -0.12 1.50 -5.42
N LEU A 212 -0.79 0.42 -4.99
CA LEU A 212 -0.64 -0.12 -3.65
C LEU A 212 0.76 -0.72 -3.45
N LYS A 213 1.46 -0.26 -2.42
CA LYS A 213 2.78 -0.73 -2.00
C LYS A 213 2.74 -1.16 -0.53
N ASP A 214 3.30 -2.34 -0.26
CA ASP A 214 3.51 -2.83 1.10
C ASP A 214 4.96 -2.58 1.52
N GLU A 215 5.15 -2.00 2.70
CA GLU A 215 6.44 -1.76 3.33
C GLU A 215 6.45 -2.26 4.78
N VAL A 216 7.56 -2.87 5.19
CA VAL A 216 7.75 -3.33 6.56
C VAL A 216 8.32 -2.21 7.41
N VAL A 217 7.58 -1.82 8.44
CA VAL A 217 8.00 -0.82 9.42
C VAL A 217 9.10 -1.39 10.30
N ASN A 218 9.99 -0.53 10.79
CA ASN A 218 11.11 -0.88 11.65
C ASN A 218 12.15 -1.83 11.05
N ARG A 219 12.11 -2.14 9.74
CA ARG A 219 12.98 -3.15 9.10
C ARG A 219 14.50 -2.95 9.28
N TYR A 220 14.95 -1.79 9.73
CA TYR A 220 16.36 -1.46 10.01
C TYR A 220 16.69 -1.31 11.50
N PHE A 221 15.73 -1.57 12.39
CA PHE A 221 15.92 -1.48 13.83
C PHE A 221 16.02 -2.88 14.44
N ILE A 222 16.96 -3.05 15.36
CA ILE A 222 17.10 -4.25 16.19
C ILE A 222 16.26 -4.00 17.44
N MET A 223 15.36 -4.94 17.74
CA MET A 223 14.56 -4.93 18.95
C MET A 223 15.32 -5.62 20.08
N PHE A 224 15.24 -5.02 21.28
CA PHE A 224 15.76 -5.54 22.53
C PHE A 224 14.62 -5.58 23.53
N ASN A 225 14.64 -6.53 24.47
CA ASN A 225 13.78 -6.45 25.64
C ASN A 225 14.36 -5.46 26.63
N ASP A 226 13.51 -4.63 27.23
CA ASP A 226 13.91 -3.78 28.35
C ASP A 226 14.11 -4.69 29.57
N GLU A 227 15.33 -4.66 30.15
CA GLU A 227 15.68 -5.35 31.42
C GLU A 227 14.95 -4.77 32.64
#